data_AF-A0A1Y0EAM9-F1
#
_entry.id   AF-A0A1Y0EAM9-F1
#
_cell.length_a   1.000
_cell.length_b   1.000
_cell.length_c   1.000
_cell.angle_alpha   90.00
_cell.angle_beta   90.00
_cell.angle_gamma   90.00
#
_symmetry.space_group_name_H-M   'P 1'
#
loop_
_entity.id
_entity.type
_entity.pdbx_description
1 polymer ?
#
loop_
_entity_poly.entity_id
_entity_poly.type
_entity_poly.pdbx_seq_one_letter_code
_entity_poly.pdbx_strand_id
1 'polypeptide(L)'
;MRAMILAVLLFTAQSALGQSLVQCSPAQGDILRATLDQAKSQTIKAASAVADTPDYARWFGTYAQGNAETVRATLKGVVQAIRGGGVSLQCDDAAAPGCRNGEFAWVYVSEPYHIYLCPSFFDMPALSALPPGRMAPNTGTREGTLVHELSHFRSAGGTADHCYTRRLCAKMAQTAPARAITNADSYQYFTEDVTFGATRPVSGKPAPQSDR
;
A
#
# COMPACT_ATOMS: atom_id res chain seq x y z
N MET A 1 40.27 35.59 -38.87
CA MET A 1 38.87 35.12 -38.85
C MET A 1 38.68 34.31 -37.57
N ARG A 2 37.87 34.79 -36.63
CA ARG A 2 37.64 34.13 -35.34
C ARG A 2 36.42 33.23 -35.48
N ALA A 3 36.61 31.91 -35.48
CA ALA A 3 35.50 30.96 -35.42
C ALA A 3 35.04 30.84 -33.96
N MET A 4 33.86 31.38 -33.66
CA MET A 4 33.17 31.12 -32.40
C MET A 4 32.54 29.73 -32.48
N ILE A 5 33.06 28.79 -31.71
CA ILE A 5 32.46 27.46 -31.52
C ILE A 5 31.30 27.65 -30.54
N LEU A 6 30.08 27.60 -31.06
CA LEU A 6 28.85 27.60 -30.28
C LEU A 6 28.72 26.23 -29.58
N ALA A 7 29.04 26.17 -28.29
CA ALA A 7 28.80 24.99 -27.46
C ALA A 7 27.28 24.86 -27.22
N VAL A 8 26.63 23.99 -27.98
CA VAL A 8 25.24 23.59 -27.73
C VAL A 8 25.25 22.66 -26.51
N LEU A 9 24.96 23.21 -25.34
CA LEU A 9 24.66 22.44 -24.14
C LEU A 9 23.32 21.72 -24.37
N LEU A 10 23.38 20.47 -24.80
CA LEU A 10 22.26 19.54 -24.75
C LEU A 10 21.94 19.28 -23.27
N PHE A 11 20.99 20.04 -22.72
CA PHE A 11 20.32 19.65 -21.49
C PHE A 11 19.53 18.37 -21.78
N THR A 12 20.14 17.21 -21.50
CA THR A 12 19.35 15.99 -21.32
C THR A 12 18.42 16.24 -20.15
N ALA A 13 17.12 16.30 -20.40
CA ALA A 13 16.12 16.30 -19.35
C ALA A 13 16.36 15.05 -18.51
N GLN A 14 16.98 15.20 -17.34
CA GLN A 14 17.00 14.16 -16.33
C GLN A 14 15.53 13.86 -16.04
N SER A 15 15.12 12.62 -16.30
CA SER A 15 13.77 12.15 -16.05
C SER A 15 13.38 12.53 -14.63
N ALA A 16 12.28 13.27 -14.50
CA ALA A 16 11.69 13.55 -13.20
C ALA A 16 11.53 12.21 -12.46
N LEU A 17 12.04 12.15 -11.22
CA LEU A 17 11.87 11.02 -10.31
C LEU A 17 10.41 10.56 -10.34
N GLY A 18 10.16 9.48 -11.06
CA GLY A 18 8.84 8.99 -11.40
C GLY A 18 8.87 7.47 -11.34
N GLN A 19 7.81 6.92 -10.76
CA GLN A 19 7.63 5.48 -10.64
C GLN A 19 7.75 4.80 -12.00
N SER A 20 8.50 3.70 -12.06
CA SER A 20 8.70 2.96 -13.31
C SER A 20 7.55 1.99 -13.54
N LEU A 21 7.01 1.97 -14.75
CA LEU A 21 5.99 1.01 -15.17
C LEU A 21 6.57 0.11 -16.25
N VAL A 22 6.60 -1.19 -16.00
CA VAL A 22 7.24 -2.19 -16.86
C VAL A 22 6.18 -3.13 -17.40
N GLN A 23 6.17 -3.35 -18.73
CA GLN A 23 5.22 -4.26 -19.41
C GLN A 23 3.72 -3.95 -19.19
N CYS A 24 3.40 -2.75 -18.71
CA CYS A 24 2.02 -2.31 -18.52
C CYS A 24 1.45 -1.64 -19.77
N SER A 25 0.21 -1.96 -20.12
CA SER A 25 -0.56 -1.18 -21.10
C SER A 25 -0.80 0.25 -20.60
N PRO A 26 -1.11 1.22 -21.49
CA PRO A 26 -1.42 2.59 -21.07
C PRO A 26 -2.53 2.69 -20.02
N ALA A 27 -3.61 1.90 -20.19
CA ALA A 27 -4.74 1.87 -19.26
C ALA A 27 -4.34 1.30 -17.88
N GLN A 28 -3.54 0.24 -17.85
CA GLN A 28 -2.96 -0.25 -16.59
C GLN A 28 -2.07 0.83 -15.96
N GLY A 29 -1.30 1.56 -16.76
CA GLY A 29 -0.45 2.64 -16.25
C GLY A 29 -1.24 3.76 -15.56
N ASP A 30 -2.39 4.16 -16.11
CA ASP A 30 -3.27 5.16 -15.46
C ASP A 30 -3.83 4.64 -14.13
N ILE A 31 -4.27 3.38 -14.10
CA ILE A 31 -4.72 2.70 -12.89
C ILE A 31 -3.60 2.73 -11.83
N LEU A 32 -2.39 2.29 -12.20
CA LEU A 32 -1.29 2.13 -11.26
C LEU A 32 -0.79 3.45 -10.68
N ARG A 33 -0.72 4.50 -11.50
CA ARG A 33 -0.41 5.85 -11.00
C ARG A 33 -1.42 6.31 -9.95
N ALA A 34 -2.72 6.16 -10.26
CA ALA A 34 -3.78 6.52 -9.32
C ALA A 34 -3.76 5.65 -8.05
N THR A 35 -3.49 4.35 -8.17
CA THR A 35 -3.40 3.42 -7.04
C THR A 35 -2.20 3.76 -6.15
N LEU A 36 -1.02 4.04 -6.69
CA LEU A 36 0.16 4.44 -5.92
C LEU A 36 -0.05 5.73 -5.13
N ASP A 37 -0.65 6.74 -5.78
CA ASP A 37 -0.95 8.00 -5.10
C ASP A 37 -1.97 7.83 -3.98
N GLN A 38 -2.99 7.01 -4.20
CA GLN A 38 -3.97 6.66 -3.17
C GLN A 38 -3.34 5.84 -2.04
N ALA A 39 -2.55 4.81 -2.35
CA ALA A 39 -1.84 4.00 -1.37
C ALA A 39 -0.94 4.85 -0.46
N LYS A 40 -0.19 5.80 -1.03
CA LYS A 40 0.59 6.80 -0.27
C LYS A 40 -0.28 7.60 0.69
N SER A 41 -1.38 8.17 0.20
CA SER A 41 -2.30 8.98 1.01
C SER A 41 -2.95 8.17 2.15
N GLN A 42 -3.39 6.95 1.85
CA GLN A 42 -3.97 6.03 2.82
C GLN A 42 -2.95 5.61 3.88
N THR A 43 -1.72 5.30 3.48
CA THR A 43 -0.65 4.89 4.40
C THR A 43 -0.23 6.04 5.33
N ILE A 44 -0.24 7.30 4.86
CA ILE A 44 -0.01 8.48 5.71
C ILE A 44 -1.09 8.58 6.79
N LYS A 45 -2.36 8.38 6.43
CA LYS A 45 -3.47 8.35 7.40
C LYS A 45 -3.30 7.20 8.39
N ALA A 46 -2.97 6.01 7.90
CA ALA A 46 -2.73 4.84 8.75
C ALA A 46 -1.60 5.07 9.76
N ALA A 47 -0.46 5.60 9.31
CA ALA A 47 0.67 5.93 10.18
C ALA A 47 0.29 6.94 11.28
N SER A 48 -0.70 7.79 11.03
CA SER A 48 -1.22 8.77 11.99
C SER A 48 -2.27 8.16 12.93
N ALA A 49 -3.02 7.16 12.45
CA ALA A 49 -4.05 6.43 13.19
C ALA A 49 -3.51 5.35 14.15
N VAL A 50 -2.21 5.02 14.10
CA VAL A 50 -1.59 4.10 15.06
C VAL A 50 -1.71 4.67 16.48
N ALA A 51 -2.58 4.06 17.28
CA ALA A 51 -2.87 4.40 18.67
C ALA A 51 -3.57 3.18 19.32
N ASP A 52 -3.86 3.25 20.62
CA ASP A 52 -4.64 2.22 21.32
C ASP A 52 -6.12 2.28 20.90
N THR A 53 -6.44 1.61 19.79
CA THR A 53 -7.77 1.64 19.16
C THR A 53 -8.25 0.24 18.81
N PRO A 54 -9.56 0.05 18.61
CA PRO A 54 -10.10 -1.23 18.12
C PRO A 54 -9.48 -1.67 16.79
N ASP A 55 -9.16 -0.74 15.88
CA ASP A 55 -8.52 -1.08 14.61
C ASP A 55 -7.07 -1.55 14.80
N TYR A 56 -6.31 -0.92 15.71
CA TYR A 56 -4.98 -1.42 16.05
C TYR A 56 -5.07 -2.82 16.66
N ALA A 57 -5.95 -3.01 17.65
CA ALA A 57 -6.14 -4.29 18.32
C ALA A 57 -6.55 -5.41 17.35
N ARG A 58 -7.40 -5.08 16.37
CA ARG A 58 -7.87 -6.01 15.34
C ARG A 58 -6.74 -6.53 14.46
N TRP A 59 -5.77 -5.70 14.11
CA TRP A 59 -4.76 -6.04 13.10
C TRP A 59 -3.38 -6.36 13.66
N PHE A 60 -3.07 -5.88 14.87
CA PHE A 60 -1.76 -6.06 15.52
C PHE A 60 -1.84 -6.65 16.94
N GLY A 61 -3.04 -6.83 17.49
CA GLY A 61 -3.24 -7.37 18.84
C GLY A 61 -3.11 -6.30 19.93
N THR A 62 -2.92 -6.73 21.18
CA THR A 62 -2.86 -5.82 22.34
C THR A 62 -1.86 -4.69 22.13
N TYR A 63 -2.32 -3.46 22.39
CA TYR A 63 -1.48 -2.28 22.26
C TYR A 63 -0.32 -2.33 23.26
N ALA A 64 0.88 -2.09 22.73
CA ALA A 64 2.09 -1.85 23.50
C ALA A 64 2.90 -0.78 22.76
N GLN A 65 3.48 0.16 23.49
CA GLN A 65 4.13 1.32 22.88
C GLN A 65 5.22 0.93 21.87
N GLY A 66 6.11 0.00 22.22
CA GLY A 66 7.18 -0.46 21.32
C GLY A 66 6.64 -1.12 20.05
N ASN A 67 5.58 -1.93 20.17
CA ASN A 67 4.92 -2.54 19.01
C ASN A 67 4.29 -1.48 18.10
N ALA A 68 3.63 -0.48 18.69
CA ALA A 68 3.03 0.62 17.94
C ALA A 68 4.09 1.49 17.23
N GLU A 69 5.26 1.67 17.84
CA GLU A 69 6.41 2.33 17.20
C GLU A 69 6.92 1.53 15.99
N THR A 70 7.03 0.20 16.09
CA THR A 70 7.36 -0.67 14.95
C THR A 70 6.34 -0.57 13.82
N VAL A 71 5.05 -0.62 14.14
CA VAL A 71 3.98 -0.49 13.14
C VAL A 71 4.06 0.88 12.44
N ARG A 72 4.23 1.96 13.21
CA ARG A 72 4.35 3.32 12.66
C ARG A 72 5.60 3.48 11.80
N ALA A 73 6.73 2.91 12.21
CA ALA A 73 7.97 2.93 11.45
C ALA A 73 7.80 2.20 10.10
N THR A 74 7.12 1.05 10.11
CA THR A 74 6.85 0.27 8.89
C THR A 74 5.98 1.06 7.90
N LEU A 75 4.87 1.63 8.36
CA LEU A 75 3.98 2.45 7.53
C LEU A 75 4.71 3.70 6.98
N LYS A 76 5.57 4.33 7.79
CA LYS A 76 6.43 5.43 7.33
C LYS A 76 7.42 4.97 6.26
N GLY A 77 8.03 3.79 6.43
CA GLY A 77 8.93 3.19 5.46
C GLY A 77 8.26 2.98 4.10
N VAL A 78 7.03 2.45 4.08
CA VAL A 78 6.20 2.34 2.87
C VAL A 78 5.97 3.72 2.22
N VAL A 79 5.61 4.75 3.00
CA VAL A 79 5.44 6.11 2.48
C VAL A 79 6.74 6.66 1.86
N GLN A 80 7.89 6.40 2.49
CA GLN A 80 9.18 6.86 1.97
C GLN A 80 9.57 6.13 0.69
N ALA A 81 9.29 4.83 0.57
CA ALA A 81 9.49 4.09 -0.67
C ALA A 81 8.72 4.75 -1.83
N ILE A 82 7.44 5.08 -1.62
CA ILE A 82 6.62 5.73 -2.65
C ILE A 82 7.12 7.14 -2.98
N ARG A 83 7.48 7.95 -1.96
CA ARG A 83 7.97 9.33 -2.14
C ARG A 83 9.35 9.40 -2.79
N GLY A 84 10.19 8.40 -2.58
CA GLY A 84 11.55 8.34 -3.14
C GLY A 84 11.58 8.16 -4.65
N GLY A 85 10.45 7.79 -5.28
CA GLY A 85 10.33 7.68 -6.74
C GLY A 85 11.01 6.45 -7.34
N GLY A 86 11.48 5.51 -6.52
CA GLY A 86 12.21 4.30 -6.96
C GLY A 86 11.38 3.02 -7.01
N VAL A 87 10.05 3.11 -6.85
CA VAL A 87 9.17 1.95 -6.98
C VAL A 87 8.93 1.66 -8.46
N SER A 88 9.10 0.39 -8.81
CA SER A 88 8.87 -0.14 -10.15
C SER A 88 7.74 -1.15 -10.10
N LEU A 89 6.71 -0.93 -10.91
CA LEU A 89 5.57 -1.83 -11.03
C LEU A 89 5.63 -2.53 -12.38
N GLN A 90 5.74 -3.86 -12.36
CA GLN A 90 5.74 -4.69 -13.55
C GLN A 90 4.37 -5.38 -13.70
N CYS A 91 3.76 -5.26 -14.87
CA CYS A 91 2.53 -5.97 -15.19
C CYS A 91 2.89 -7.33 -15.82
N ASP A 92 2.76 -8.40 -15.04
CA ASP A 92 3.02 -9.76 -15.48
C ASP A 92 1.79 -10.38 -16.16
N ASP A 93 2.04 -11.39 -17.00
CA ASP A 93 0.98 -12.23 -17.56
C ASP A 93 0.61 -13.38 -16.62
N ALA A 94 -0.48 -14.10 -16.94
CA ALA A 94 -0.95 -15.22 -16.14
C ALA A 94 -0.01 -16.45 -16.17
N ALA A 95 0.95 -16.50 -17.09
CA ALA A 95 1.92 -17.60 -17.19
C ALA A 95 3.15 -17.36 -16.30
N ALA A 96 3.35 -16.13 -15.82
CA ALA A 96 4.41 -15.77 -14.88
C ALA A 96 4.37 -16.68 -13.63
N PRO A 97 5.53 -17.19 -13.16
CA PRO A 97 5.57 -18.17 -12.07
C PRO A 97 4.89 -17.70 -10.77
N GLY A 98 5.00 -16.40 -10.45
CA GLY A 98 4.42 -15.81 -9.24
C GLY A 98 2.93 -15.48 -9.32
N CYS A 99 2.29 -15.70 -10.48
CA CYS A 99 0.87 -15.43 -10.70
C CYS A 99 0.02 -16.70 -10.81
N ARG A 100 0.58 -17.84 -10.38
CA ARG A 100 -0.07 -19.15 -10.43
C ARG A 100 -0.88 -19.39 -9.16
N ASN A 101 -2.20 -19.53 -9.29
CA ASN A 101 -3.21 -19.72 -8.22
C ASN A 101 -3.95 -18.45 -7.79
N GLY A 102 -3.86 -17.37 -8.57
CA GLY A 102 -4.69 -16.17 -8.38
C GLY A 102 -4.10 -15.16 -7.40
N GLU A 103 -2.80 -15.24 -7.14
CA GLU A 103 -2.00 -14.22 -6.45
C GLU A 103 -2.22 -12.87 -7.13
N PHE A 104 -2.25 -11.80 -6.34
CA PHE A 104 -2.44 -10.45 -6.85
C PHE A 104 -1.10 -9.81 -7.23
N ALA A 105 -0.07 -10.00 -6.41
CA ALA A 105 1.25 -9.46 -6.62
C ALA A 105 2.28 -10.30 -5.88
N TRP A 106 3.55 -10.01 -6.13
CA TRP A 106 4.67 -10.60 -5.42
C TRP A 106 5.94 -9.74 -5.56
N VAL A 107 6.93 -9.97 -4.70
CA VAL A 107 8.22 -9.28 -4.70
C VAL A 107 9.40 -10.21 -4.44
N TYR A 108 10.59 -9.83 -4.92
CA TYR A 108 11.85 -10.31 -4.35
C TYR A 108 12.35 -9.31 -3.30
N VAL A 109 12.39 -9.72 -2.03
CA VAL A 109 12.81 -8.83 -0.92
C VAL A 109 14.23 -8.27 -1.10
N SER A 110 15.09 -8.95 -1.88
CA SER A 110 16.43 -8.52 -2.25
C SER A 110 16.50 -7.44 -3.34
N GLU A 111 15.37 -7.11 -3.98
CA GLU A 111 15.29 -6.19 -5.12
C GLU A 111 14.35 -4.98 -4.84
N PRO A 112 14.66 -4.15 -3.83
CA PRO A 112 13.82 -2.99 -3.51
C PRO A 112 13.85 -1.93 -4.64
N TYR A 113 12.73 -1.35 -5.08
CA TYR A 113 11.32 -1.60 -4.72
C TYR A 113 10.55 -2.10 -5.96
N HIS A 114 10.92 -3.27 -6.47
CA HIS A 114 10.30 -3.85 -7.66
C HIS A 114 9.16 -4.80 -7.30
N ILE A 115 7.96 -4.54 -7.82
CA ILE A 115 6.72 -5.28 -7.55
C ILE A 115 6.18 -5.85 -8.85
N TYR A 116 5.92 -7.15 -8.85
CA TYR A 116 5.31 -7.87 -9.95
C TYR A 116 3.81 -7.98 -9.69
N LEU A 117 3.00 -7.49 -10.62
CA LEU A 117 1.55 -7.41 -10.53
C LEU A 117 0.93 -8.44 -11.46
N CYS A 118 0.14 -9.34 -10.88
CA CYS A 118 -0.57 -10.37 -11.61
C CYS A 118 -1.87 -9.83 -12.24
N PRO A 119 -2.44 -10.50 -13.25
CA PRO A 119 -3.67 -10.04 -13.88
C PRO A 119 -4.83 -9.82 -12.89
N SER A 120 -4.96 -10.68 -11.88
CA SER A 120 -6.00 -10.61 -10.83
C SER A 120 -5.94 -9.34 -9.98
N PHE A 121 -4.77 -8.67 -9.89
CA PHE A 121 -4.65 -7.37 -9.22
C PHE A 121 -5.61 -6.35 -9.83
N PHE A 122 -5.74 -6.36 -11.15
CA PHE A 122 -6.57 -5.39 -11.87
C PHE A 122 -8.08 -5.62 -11.66
N ASP A 123 -8.46 -6.82 -11.23
CA ASP A 123 -9.85 -7.17 -10.86
C ASP A 123 -10.20 -6.75 -9.42
N MET A 124 -9.20 -6.40 -8.60
CA MET A 124 -9.44 -5.91 -7.25
C MET A 124 -10.07 -4.50 -7.29
N PRO A 125 -11.02 -4.19 -6.39
CA PRO A 125 -11.56 -2.84 -6.32
C PRO A 125 -10.49 -1.86 -5.84
N ALA A 126 -10.62 -0.59 -6.24
CA ALA A 126 -10.01 0.51 -5.49
C ALA A 126 -10.79 0.74 -4.19
N LEU A 127 -10.12 1.11 -3.10
CA LEU A 127 -10.79 1.42 -1.83
C LEU A 127 -11.85 2.51 -1.99
N SER A 128 -11.59 3.51 -2.84
CA SER A 128 -12.51 4.61 -3.17
C SER A 128 -13.75 4.18 -3.95
N ALA A 129 -13.73 3.00 -4.58
CA ALA A 129 -14.87 2.44 -5.31
C ALA A 129 -15.82 1.63 -4.41
N LEU A 130 -15.49 1.43 -3.13
CA LEU A 130 -16.34 0.68 -2.21
C LEU A 130 -17.56 1.49 -1.78
N PRO A 131 -18.78 0.89 -1.75
CA PRO A 131 -19.97 1.61 -1.31
C PRO A 131 -19.85 2.05 0.17
N PRO A 132 -20.40 3.22 0.55
CA PRO A 132 -20.41 3.66 1.94
C PRO A 132 -20.97 2.59 2.88
N GLY A 133 -20.27 2.35 3.98
CA GLY A 133 -20.68 1.38 5.01
C GLY A 133 -20.39 -0.10 4.70
N ARG A 134 -19.83 -0.43 3.54
CA ARG A 134 -19.31 -1.78 3.24
C ARG A 134 -17.87 -1.92 3.70
N MET A 135 -17.49 -3.07 4.28
CA MET A 135 -16.07 -3.36 4.51
C MET A 135 -15.37 -3.69 3.20
N ALA A 136 -14.05 -3.47 3.13
CA ALA A 136 -13.26 -3.94 2.00
C ALA A 136 -13.37 -5.48 1.86
N PRO A 137 -13.15 -6.03 0.65
CA PRO A 137 -13.18 -7.47 0.43
C PRO A 137 -12.28 -8.21 1.41
N ASN A 138 -12.59 -9.49 1.67
CA ASN A 138 -11.78 -10.31 2.57
C ASN A 138 -10.31 -10.46 2.11
N THR A 139 -10.04 -10.21 0.82
CA THR A 139 -8.72 -10.20 0.16
C THR A 139 -8.16 -8.79 -0.05
N GLY A 140 -8.90 -7.75 0.33
CA GLY A 140 -8.46 -6.35 0.28
C GLY A 140 -8.67 -5.60 -1.04
N THR A 141 -7.90 -4.53 -1.25
CA THR A 141 -7.99 -3.60 -2.41
C THR A 141 -6.65 -3.44 -3.14
N ARG A 142 -6.68 -2.84 -4.34
CA ARG A 142 -5.44 -2.55 -5.11
C ARG A 142 -4.42 -1.74 -4.32
N GLU A 143 -4.89 -0.71 -3.59
CA GLU A 143 -4.02 0.12 -2.76
C GLU A 143 -3.45 -0.67 -1.59
N GLY A 144 -4.29 -1.49 -0.95
CA GLY A 144 -3.89 -2.39 0.13
C GLY A 144 -2.80 -3.36 -0.30
N THR A 145 -2.92 -3.96 -1.49
CA THR A 145 -1.90 -4.85 -2.06
C THR A 145 -0.57 -4.12 -2.27
N LEU A 146 -0.56 -2.87 -2.75
CA LEU A 146 0.72 -2.14 -2.86
C LEU A 146 1.35 -1.86 -1.48
N VAL A 147 0.54 -1.62 -0.44
CA VAL A 147 1.05 -1.47 0.93
C VAL A 147 1.62 -2.78 1.47
N HIS A 148 0.95 -3.90 1.19
CA HIS A 148 1.42 -5.25 1.49
C HIS A 148 2.81 -5.48 0.88
N GLU A 149 2.92 -5.37 -0.44
CA GLU A 149 4.16 -5.66 -1.16
C GLU A 149 5.31 -4.74 -0.75
N LEU A 150 5.03 -3.45 -0.56
CA LEU A 150 6.04 -2.50 -0.12
C LEU A 150 6.54 -2.78 1.30
N SER A 151 5.72 -3.37 2.17
CA SER A 151 6.10 -3.67 3.55
C SER A 151 7.14 -4.80 3.65
N HIS A 152 7.21 -5.69 2.65
CA HIS A 152 8.18 -6.79 2.60
C HIS A 152 9.63 -6.31 2.49
N PHE A 153 9.87 -5.16 1.84
CA PHE A 153 11.22 -4.64 1.70
C PHE A 153 11.80 -4.25 3.06
N ARG A 154 13.06 -4.62 3.31
CA ARG A 154 13.74 -4.38 4.60
C ARG A 154 13.81 -2.91 4.99
N SER A 155 13.93 -2.02 4.01
CA SER A 155 13.95 -0.57 4.21
C SER A 155 12.59 -0.01 4.62
N ALA A 156 11.50 -0.75 4.37
CA ALA A 156 10.17 -0.39 4.81
C ALA A 156 9.84 -1.03 6.16
N GLY A 157 9.83 -2.37 6.24
CA GLY A 157 9.51 -3.10 7.47
C GLY A 157 10.01 -4.54 7.51
N GLY A 158 10.35 -5.14 6.37
CA GLY A 158 10.82 -6.52 6.32
C GLY A 158 9.76 -7.53 6.76
N THR A 159 8.49 -7.25 6.46
CA THR A 159 7.37 -8.14 6.81
C THR A 159 7.44 -9.45 6.04
N ALA A 160 6.70 -10.44 6.51
CA ALA A 160 6.53 -11.74 5.87
C ALA A 160 5.05 -12.07 5.71
N ASP A 161 4.77 -13.15 4.99
CA ASP A 161 3.41 -13.68 4.83
C ASP A 161 3.13 -14.76 5.86
N HIS A 162 2.50 -14.36 6.96
CA HIS A 162 2.11 -15.26 8.04
C HIS A 162 0.66 -15.69 7.98
N CYS A 163 -0.19 -14.87 7.36
CA CYS A 163 -1.59 -15.17 7.11
C CYS A 163 -2.05 -14.44 5.85
N TYR A 164 -3.08 -15.00 5.24
CA TYR A 164 -3.83 -14.32 4.20
C TYR A 164 -5.28 -14.17 4.62
N THR A 165 -5.89 -13.09 4.17
CA THR A 165 -7.29 -12.69 4.39
C THR A 165 -7.58 -12.03 5.73
N ARG A 166 -8.50 -11.07 5.70
CA ARG A 166 -8.98 -10.30 6.86
C ARG A 166 -9.36 -11.18 8.04
N ARG A 167 -10.14 -12.25 7.80
CA ARG A 167 -10.63 -13.14 8.86
C ARG A 167 -9.49 -13.87 9.58
N LEU A 168 -8.54 -14.44 8.84
CA LEU A 168 -7.45 -15.21 9.43
C LEU A 168 -6.43 -14.30 10.10
N CYS A 169 -6.13 -13.15 9.50
CA CYS A 169 -5.19 -12.19 10.06
C CYS A 169 -5.72 -11.52 11.33
N ALA A 170 -7.01 -11.15 11.39
CA ALA A 170 -7.61 -10.64 12.62
C ALA A 170 -7.63 -11.68 13.75
N LYS A 171 -7.80 -12.98 13.42
CA LYS A 171 -7.68 -14.06 14.41
C LYS A 171 -6.24 -14.22 14.88
N MET A 172 -5.26 -14.16 13.96
CA MET A 172 -3.84 -14.25 14.30
C MET A 172 -3.41 -13.10 15.21
N ALA A 173 -3.91 -11.88 15.01
CA ALA A 173 -3.63 -10.74 15.89
C ALA A 173 -4.04 -10.99 17.35
N GLN A 174 -5.12 -11.75 17.58
CA GLN A 174 -5.60 -12.07 18.93
C GLN A 174 -4.71 -13.13 19.62
N THR A 175 -4.19 -14.09 18.87
CA THR A 175 -3.48 -15.25 19.43
C THR A 175 -1.95 -15.17 19.32
N ALA A 176 -1.44 -14.36 18.39
CA ALA A 176 -0.02 -14.19 18.10
C ALA A 176 0.31 -12.75 17.65
N PRO A 177 0.18 -11.73 18.54
CA PRO A 177 0.45 -10.33 18.21
C PRO A 177 1.83 -10.08 17.59
N ALA A 178 2.87 -10.75 18.08
CA ALA A 178 4.21 -10.65 17.54
C ALA A 178 4.29 -11.07 16.06
N ARG A 179 3.53 -12.11 15.66
CA ARG A 179 3.42 -12.51 14.26
C ARG A 179 2.58 -11.54 13.45
N ALA A 180 1.55 -10.95 14.05
CA ALA A 180 0.71 -9.96 13.35
C ALA A 180 1.48 -8.67 13.02
N ILE A 181 2.41 -8.25 13.90
CA ILE A 181 3.29 -7.10 13.64
C ILE A 181 4.30 -7.37 12.51
N THR A 182 4.70 -8.62 12.29
CA THR A 182 5.62 -8.97 11.19
C THR A 182 4.89 -9.45 9.94
N ASN A 183 3.56 -9.30 9.86
CA ASN A 183 2.74 -9.80 8.76
C ASN A 183 2.33 -8.70 7.78
N ALA A 184 2.61 -8.85 6.48
CA ALA A 184 2.32 -7.84 5.46
C ALA A 184 0.82 -7.52 5.36
N ASP A 185 -0.04 -8.54 5.34
CA ASP A 185 -1.50 -8.41 5.29
C ASP A 185 -2.08 -7.60 6.46
N SER A 186 -1.43 -7.60 7.63
CA SER A 186 -1.88 -6.82 8.78
C SER A 186 -1.76 -5.31 8.51
N TYR A 187 -0.71 -4.89 7.80
CA TYR A 187 -0.51 -3.49 7.40
C TYR A 187 -1.47 -3.08 6.29
N GLN A 188 -1.73 -3.97 5.34
CA GLN A 188 -2.75 -3.78 4.32
C GLN A 188 -4.12 -3.51 4.97
N TYR A 189 -4.61 -4.44 5.80
CA TYR A 189 -5.96 -4.32 6.33
C TYR A 189 -6.11 -3.19 7.35
N PHE A 190 -5.08 -2.92 8.15
CA PHE A 190 -5.07 -1.74 9.01
C PHE A 190 -5.19 -0.46 8.17
N THR A 191 -4.43 -0.34 7.08
CA THR A 191 -4.45 0.84 6.20
C THR A 191 -5.80 1.04 5.52
N GLU A 192 -6.39 -0.05 5.02
CA GLU A 192 -7.73 -0.04 4.43
C GLU A 192 -8.79 0.39 5.45
N ASP A 193 -8.81 -0.23 6.64
CA ASP A 193 -9.87 -0.03 7.64
C ASP A 193 -9.81 1.35 8.29
N VAL A 194 -8.63 1.86 8.66
CA VAL A 194 -8.53 3.20 9.24
C VAL A 194 -8.83 4.30 8.23
N THR A 195 -8.55 4.07 6.95
CA THR A 195 -8.90 5.03 5.90
C THR A 195 -10.39 4.97 5.58
N PHE A 196 -10.95 3.78 5.41
CA PHE A 196 -12.37 3.60 5.10
C PHE A 196 -13.26 3.98 6.30
N GLY A 197 -12.87 3.59 7.51
CA GLY A 197 -13.52 3.94 8.77
C GLY A 197 -13.55 5.45 9.02
N ALA A 198 -12.48 6.18 8.68
CA ALA A 198 -12.47 7.64 8.73
C ALA A 198 -13.48 8.29 7.76
N THR A 199 -13.97 7.56 6.75
CA THR A 199 -15.04 8.00 5.84
C THR A 199 -16.43 7.51 6.22
N ARG A 200 -16.55 6.56 7.17
CA ARG A 200 -17.86 6.17 7.72
C ARG A 200 -18.34 7.30 8.65
N PRO A 201 -19.58 7.78 8.53
CA PRO A 201 -20.16 8.65 9.55
C PRO A 201 -20.05 7.95 10.90
N VAL A 202 -19.43 8.60 11.88
CA VAL A 202 -19.43 8.13 13.26
C VAL A 202 -20.88 7.94 13.67
N SER A 203 -21.31 6.70 13.89
CA SER A 203 -22.64 6.42 14.42
C SER A 203 -22.75 7.11 15.78
N GLY A 204 -23.52 8.19 15.84
CA GLY A 204 -23.74 8.97 17.07
C GLY A 204 -23.35 10.44 17.02
N LYS A 205 -22.82 10.97 15.90
CA LYS A 205 -22.73 12.44 15.74
C LYS A 205 -24.02 12.95 15.08
N PRO A 206 -24.83 13.81 15.74
CA PRO A 206 -25.95 14.46 15.08
C PRO A 206 -25.45 15.18 13.82
N ALA A 207 -26.21 15.11 12.74
CA ALA A 207 -25.94 15.90 11.55
C ALA A 207 -25.78 17.38 11.95
N PRO A 208 -24.83 18.13 11.36
CA PRO A 208 -24.77 19.56 11.56
C PRO A 208 -26.15 20.14 11.20
N GLN A 209 -26.78 20.81 12.15
CA GLN A 209 -28.01 21.54 11.86
C GLN A 209 -27.66 22.57 10.79
N SER A 210 -28.36 22.50 9.65
CA SER A 210 -28.27 23.53 8.63
C SER A 210 -28.99 24.76 9.18
N ASP A 211 -28.24 25.77 9.58
CA ASP A 211 -28.81 27.09 9.83
C ASP A 211 -29.37 27.62 8.50
N ARG A 212 -30.71 27.65 8.41
CA ARG A 212 -31.47 28.53 7.52
C ARG A 212 -32.27 29.49 8.38
#